data_AF-A0A2U1J310-F1
#
_entry.id   AF-A0A2U1J310-F1
#
_cell.length_a   1.000
_cell.length_b   1.000
_cell.length_c   1.000
_cell.angle_alpha   90.00
_cell.angle_beta   90.00
_cell.angle_gamma   90.00
#
_symmetry.space_group_name_H-M   'P 1'
#
loop_
_entity.id
_entity.type
_entity.pdbx_description
1 polymer ?
#
loop_
_entity_poly.entity_id
_entity_poly.type
_entity_poly.pdbx_seq_one_letter_code
_entity_poly.pdbx_strand_id
1 'polypeptide(L)'
;MLSIKLFIITFFLVISSQIYSEIILENVSLDIIDSASEIIAKERIKYPQKISKINKIDVTEKLSISFQAKSSLPENNDTFNLNQASVVFTSKNNQEQFSFSTKYTPYKKVYKVTLGKDKLKEKGISNSVYKMDLVLGSYDEPKGLVYAIGEIELKVGTAVPGDKHEELGPKPEILHTFSKPEKMVSAYISISFSAFLVVAFIGFLVVLKSFGLDFSLLSKSSASDYIFYLCILSYAGVIFSYWVGIKLFPTLFNMLLLAVPTLVFGNISLKAKN
;
A
#
# COMPACT_ATOMS: atom_id res chain seq x y z
N MET A 1 75.10 42.96 6.26
CA MET A 1 74.44 41.63 6.12
C MET A 1 73.09 41.53 6.84
N LEU A 2 72.76 42.42 7.79
CA LEU A 2 71.46 42.41 8.52
C LEU A 2 70.27 42.94 7.69
N SER A 3 70.51 43.90 6.79
CA SER A 3 69.44 44.58 6.02
C SER A 3 68.73 43.68 4.98
N ILE A 4 69.47 42.78 4.32
CA ILE A 4 68.92 41.82 3.34
C ILE A 4 68.07 40.72 3.99
N LYS A 5 68.45 40.26 5.18
CA LYS A 5 67.63 39.30 5.94
C LYS A 5 66.32 39.93 6.41
N LEU A 6 66.36 41.19 6.85
CA LEU A 6 65.14 41.91 7.27
C LEU A 6 64.19 42.14 6.08
N PHE A 7 64.72 42.46 4.90
CA PHE A 7 63.94 42.64 3.67
C PHE A 7 63.33 41.33 3.16
N ILE A 8 64.06 40.20 3.24
CA ILE A 8 63.52 38.89 2.87
C ILE A 8 62.42 38.46 3.84
N ILE A 9 62.57 38.73 5.14
CA ILE A 9 61.57 38.40 6.15
C ILE A 9 60.30 39.25 5.98
N THR A 10 60.42 40.56 5.71
CA THR A 10 59.25 41.40 5.43
C THR A 10 58.59 41.07 4.10
N PHE A 11 59.36 40.73 3.05
CA PHE A 11 58.82 40.27 1.77
C PHE A 11 58.06 38.94 1.91
N PHE A 12 58.57 38.00 2.71
CA PHE A 12 57.86 36.73 2.99
C PHE A 12 56.61 36.93 3.87
N LEU A 13 56.63 37.89 4.80
CA LEU A 13 55.46 38.21 5.63
C LEU A 13 54.33 38.84 4.82
N VAL A 14 54.66 39.75 3.88
CA VAL A 14 53.68 40.42 3.00
C VAL A 14 53.06 39.46 1.98
N ILE A 15 53.80 38.42 1.55
CA ILE A 15 53.26 37.39 0.64
C ILE A 15 52.30 36.42 1.35
N SER A 16 52.38 36.30 2.69
CA SER A 16 51.51 35.37 3.43
C SER A 16 50.13 35.93 3.78
N SER A 17 49.90 37.24 3.62
CA SER A 17 48.56 37.82 3.76
C SER A 17 47.74 37.61 2.49
N GLN A 18 47.44 36.35 2.19
CA GLN A 18 46.33 36.01 1.32
C GLN A 18 45.07 36.63 1.94
N ILE A 19 44.43 37.56 1.24
CA ILE A 19 43.14 38.10 1.67
C ILE A 19 42.14 36.99 1.47
N TYR A 20 41.88 36.23 2.53
CA TYR A 20 40.87 35.19 2.50
C TYR A 20 39.49 35.85 2.47
N SER A 21 38.83 35.70 1.34
CA SER A 21 37.44 36.04 1.20
C SER A 21 36.59 34.92 1.84
N GLU A 22 35.46 35.32 2.42
CA GLU A 22 34.50 34.42 3.04
C GLU A 22 33.09 34.70 2.51
N ILE A 23 32.25 33.67 2.50
CA ILE A 23 30.84 33.78 2.09
C ILE A 23 30.03 34.36 3.25
N ILE A 24 29.44 35.53 3.06
CA ILE A 24 28.54 36.18 4.02
C ILE A 24 27.09 35.92 3.63
N LEU A 25 26.32 35.37 4.56
CA LEU A 25 24.88 35.14 4.39
C LEU A 25 24.07 36.36 4.84
N GLU A 26 23.20 36.83 3.95
CA GLU A 26 22.23 37.88 4.25
C GLU A 26 20.80 37.39 4.01
N ASN A 27 19.85 37.96 4.75
CA ASN A 27 18.41 37.77 4.52
C ASN A 27 17.96 36.30 4.48
N VAL A 28 18.53 35.45 5.35
CA VAL A 28 18.06 34.06 5.49
C VAL A 28 16.64 34.09 6.02
N SER A 29 15.72 33.45 5.31
CA SER A 29 14.32 33.34 5.72
C SER A 29 13.80 31.93 5.47
N LEU A 30 13.05 31.45 6.46
CA LEU A 30 12.28 30.22 6.39
C LEU A 30 10.80 30.60 6.38
N ASP A 31 10.14 30.25 5.30
CA ASP A 31 8.72 30.49 5.06
C ASP A 31 7.97 29.15 5.00
N ILE A 32 6.87 29.03 5.73
CA ILE A 32 5.88 27.95 5.56
C ILE A 32 4.78 28.47 4.65
N ILE A 33 4.52 27.76 3.56
CA ILE A 33 3.56 28.13 2.52
C ILE A 33 2.41 27.12 2.52
N ASP A 34 1.17 27.59 2.55
CA ASP A 34 0.00 26.71 2.47
C ASP A 34 -0.19 26.14 1.04
N SER A 35 -1.09 25.18 0.90
CA SER A 35 -1.59 24.67 -0.38
C SER A 35 -2.16 25.80 -1.27
N ALA A 36 -2.71 26.86 -0.69
CA ALA A 36 -3.18 28.07 -1.38
C ALA A 36 -2.05 29.03 -1.83
N SER A 37 -0.77 28.66 -1.62
CA SER A 37 0.41 29.49 -1.91
C SER A 37 0.55 30.78 -1.09
N GLU A 38 -0.22 30.89 0.01
CA GLU A 38 -0.07 31.97 1.00
C GLU A 38 1.00 31.62 2.04
N ILE A 39 1.74 32.63 2.52
CA ILE A 39 2.79 32.44 3.53
C ILE A 39 2.14 32.48 4.92
N ILE A 40 2.06 31.31 5.58
CA ILE A 40 1.44 31.17 6.91
C ILE A 40 2.40 31.62 8.01
N ALA A 41 3.67 31.26 7.89
CA ALA A 41 4.70 31.60 8.86
C ALA A 41 5.98 32.03 8.16
N LYS A 42 6.61 33.09 8.67
CA LYS A 42 7.86 33.64 8.12
C LYS A 42 8.82 33.95 9.26
N GLU A 43 9.96 33.29 9.29
CA GLU A 43 11.04 33.55 10.25
C GLU A 43 12.26 34.06 9.48
N ARG A 44 12.70 35.28 9.80
CA ARG A 44 13.96 35.83 9.31
C ARG A 44 15.05 35.56 10.33
N ILE A 45 16.16 35.00 9.85
CA ILE A 45 17.26 34.53 10.66
C ILE A 45 18.47 35.41 10.37
N LYS A 46 19.06 35.97 11.43
CA LYS A 46 20.34 36.67 11.32
C LYS A 46 21.46 35.67 11.54
N TYR A 47 22.35 35.50 10.57
CA TYR A 47 23.53 34.66 10.74
C TYR A 47 24.39 35.18 11.92
N PRO A 48 24.89 34.32 12.84
CA PRO A 48 24.83 32.85 12.88
C PRO A 48 23.79 32.27 13.88
N GLN A 49 22.63 32.90 14.06
CA GLN A 49 21.60 32.45 15.02
C GLN A 49 20.75 31.28 14.50
N LYS A 50 20.47 30.28 15.34
CA LYS A 50 19.61 29.15 14.99
C LYS A 50 18.11 29.50 15.08
N ILE A 51 17.30 28.83 14.28
CA ILE A 51 15.82 28.88 14.35
C ILE A 51 15.36 28.41 15.72
N SER A 52 14.37 29.12 16.28
CA SER A 52 13.75 28.74 17.57
C SER A 52 12.23 28.61 17.52
N LYS A 53 11.55 29.21 16.52
CA LYS A 53 10.07 29.31 16.51
C LYS A 53 9.39 28.34 15.57
N ILE A 54 9.94 28.12 14.37
CA ILE A 54 9.33 27.20 13.39
C ILE A 54 9.89 25.78 13.57
N ASN A 55 9.12 24.93 14.24
CA ASN A 55 9.59 23.60 14.63
C ASN A 55 8.82 22.45 13.95
N LYS A 56 7.69 22.73 13.27
CA LYS A 56 6.80 21.70 12.70
C LYS A 56 6.26 22.11 11.34
N ILE A 57 6.16 21.15 10.44
CA ILE A 57 5.52 21.29 9.11
C ILE A 57 4.52 20.16 8.94
N ASP A 58 3.31 20.52 8.52
CA ASP A 58 2.22 19.58 8.27
C ASP A 58 2.17 19.09 6.81
N VAL A 59 1.35 18.06 6.55
CA VAL A 59 1.30 17.30 5.29
C VAL A 59 0.95 18.14 4.07
N THR A 60 0.16 19.20 4.25
CA THR A 60 -0.35 20.09 3.20
C THR A 60 0.52 21.33 2.98
N GLU A 61 1.48 21.56 3.86
CA GLU A 61 2.33 22.73 3.86
C GLU A 61 3.60 22.51 3.03
N LYS A 62 4.13 23.59 2.46
CA LYS A 62 5.38 23.61 1.71
C LYS A 62 6.41 24.41 2.49
N LEU A 63 7.58 23.82 2.70
CA LEU A 63 8.73 24.52 3.27
C LEU A 63 9.42 25.32 2.18
N SER A 64 9.61 26.62 2.38
CA SER A 64 10.45 27.43 1.52
C SER A 64 11.57 28.09 2.28
N ILE A 65 12.81 27.88 1.84
CA ILE A 65 14.00 28.51 2.40
C ILE A 65 14.55 29.46 1.34
N SER A 66 14.79 30.71 1.71
CA SER A 66 15.42 31.68 0.82
C SER A 66 16.51 32.50 1.52
N PHE A 67 17.58 32.80 0.80
CA PHE A 67 18.72 33.55 1.32
C PHE A 67 19.45 34.29 0.20
N GLN A 68 20.27 35.26 0.59
CA GLN A 68 21.21 35.97 -0.27
C GLN A 68 22.62 35.68 0.24
N ALA A 69 23.57 35.64 -0.68
CA ALA A 69 24.98 35.44 -0.34
C ALA A 69 25.81 36.54 -0.98
N LYS A 70 26.80 37.03 -0.24
CA LYS A 70 27.76 38.04 -0.68
C LYS A 70 29.17 37.58 -0.36
N SER A 71 30.14 38.10 -1.10
CA SER A 71 31.55 37.96 -0.75
C SER A 71 31.90 38.95 0.37
N SER A 72 32.83 38.55 1.26
CA SER A 72 33.44 39.45 2.24
C SER A 72 34.29 40.56 1.57
N LEU A 73 34.63 40.43 0.29
CA LEU A 73 35.29 41.46 -0.49
C LEU A 73 34.25 42.37 -1.16
N PRO A 74 34.23 43.69 -0.84
CA PRO A 74 33.25 44.63 -1.40
C PRO A 74 33.27 44.72 -2.93
N GLU A 75 34.45 44.51 -3.54
CA GLU A 75 34.66 44.65 -4.98
C GLU A 75 33.99 43.55 -5.81
N ASN A 76 33.79 42.34 -5.25
CA ASN A 76 33.22 41.19 -5.97
C ASN A 76 31.73 40.97 -5.66
N ASN A 77 31.12 41.84 -4.84
CA ASN A 77 29.76 41.67 -4.38
C ASN A 77 28.71 41.69 -5.52
N ASP A 78 29.02 42.39 -6.62
CA ASP A 78 28.07 42.50 -7.73
C ASP A 78 28.06 41.31 -8.69
N THR A 79 29.17 40.59 -8.77
CA THR A 79 29.40 39.42 -9.65
C THR A 79 29.38 38.09 -8.92
N PHE A 80 29.37 38.11 -7.58
CA PHE A 80 29.42 36.91 -6.76
C PHE A 80 28.20 36.00 -6.96
N ASN A 81 28.45 34.76 -7.39
CA ASN A 81 27.44 33.71 -7.49
C ASN A 81 27.97 32.43 -6.83
N LEU A 82 27.08 31.75 -6.12
CA LEU A 82 27.35 30.42 -5.59
C LEU A 82 27.24 29.37 -6.70
N ASN A 83 28.28 28.55 -6.84
CA ASN A 83 28.28 27.38 -7.73
C ASN A 83 27.59 26.18 -7.09
N GLN A 84 27.67 26.08 -5.76
CA GLN A 84 27.00 25.07 -4.97
C GLN A 84 26.17 25.76 -3.89
N ALA A 85 24.87 25.51 -3.88
CA ALA A 85 23.96 26.03 -2.88
C ALA A 85 22.85 25.00 -2.64
N SER A 86 22.98 24.23 -1.57
CA SER A 86 22.06 23.15 -1.24
C SER A 86 21.65 23.16 0.22
N VAL A 87 20.41 22.75 0.48
CA VAL A 87 19.93 22.50 1.84
C VAL A 87 19.99 21.00 2.09
N VAL A 88 20.72 20.60 3.13
CA VAL A 88 20.90 19.22 3.54
C VAL A 88 20.08 18.94 4.79
N PHE A 89 19.21 17.95 4.72
CA PHE A 89 18.43 17.44 5.84
C PHE A 89 19.08 16.16 6.35
N THR A 90 19.49 16.16 7.62
CA THR A 90 20.07 14.98 8.27
C THR A 90 19.06 14.41 9.26
N SER A 91 18.64 13.16 9.06
CA SER A 91 17.75 12.47 10.00
C SER A 91 18.45 12.18 11.31
N LYS A 92 17.82 12.52 12.44
CA LYS A 92 18.38 12.22 13.78
C LYS A 92 18.40 10.72 14.11
N ASN A 93 17.51 9.94 13.49
CA ASN A 93 17.33 8.53 13.80
C ASN A 93 18.29 7.61 13.03
N ASN A 94 18.43 7.83 11.72
CA ASN A 94 19.23 6.96 10.84
C ASN A 94 20.48 7.62 10.26
N GLN A 95 20.78 8.87 10.62
CA GLN A 95 21.87 9.70 10.06
C GLN A 95 21.83 9.89 8.53
N GLU A 96 20.74 9.49 7.87
CA GLU A 96 20.53 9.70 6.44
C GLU A 96 20.52 11.18 6.09
N GLN A 97 21.18 11.52 4.98
CA GLN A 97 21.30 12.89 4.50
C GLN A 97 20.59 13.04 3.16
N PHE A 98 19.68 14.02 3.09
CA PHE A 98 18.95 14.36 1.89
C PHE A 98 19.31 15.77 1.46
N SER A 99 19.94 15.91 0.29
CA SER A 99 20.35 17.21 -0.26
C SER A 99 19.35 17.71 -1.31
N PHE A 100 18.98 18.99 -1.21
CA PHE A 100 18.14 19.69 -2.17
C PHE A 100 18.84 20.94 -2.69
N SER A 101 19.06 20.98 -4.00
CA SER A 101 19.64 22.14 -4.67
C SER A 101 18.67 23.33 -4.68
N THR A 102 19.21 24.51 -4.43
CA THR A 102 18.46 25.77 -4.47
C THR A 102 18.39 26.30 -5.91
N LYS A 103 17.33 27.06 -6.24
CA LYS A 103 17.20 27.77 -7.51
C LYS A 103 17.67 29.21 -7.34
N TYR A 104 18.56 29.68 -8.21
CA TYR A 104 19.03 31.05 -8.21
C TYR A 104 18.13 31.95 -9.07
N THR A 105 17.76 33.13 -8.55
CA THR A 105 16.99 34.14 -9.26
C THR A 105 17.86 35.38 -9.51
N PRO A 106 18.37 35.60 -10.74
CA PRO A 106 19.36 36.66 -11.04
C PRO A 106 18.89 38.07 -10.69
N TYR A 107 17.64 38.44 -11.04
CA TYR A 107 17.10 39.79 -10.83
C TYR A 107 17.04 40.24 -9.36
N LYS A 108 16.91 39.31 -8.42
CA LYS A 108 16.81 39.60 -6.99
C LYS A 108 18.05 39.15 -6.20
N LYS A 109 19.02 38.49 -6.86
CA LYS A 109 20.17 37.81 -6.25
C LYS A 109 19.78 36.87 -5.08
N VAL A 110 18.64 36.19 -5.20
CA VAL A 110 18.09 35.31 -4.15
C VAL A 110 18.18 33.85 -4.58
N TYR A 111 18.66 33.02 -3.65
CA TYR A 111 18.57 31.57 -3.74
C TYR A 111 17.30 31.12 -3.01
N LYS A 112 16.48 30.29 -3.65
CA LYS A 112 15.23 29.78 -3.08
C LYS A 112 15.09 28.29 -3.34
N VAL A 113 14.71 27.55 -2.31
CA VAL A 113 14.22 26.17 -2.43
C VAL A 113 12.81 26.10 -1.87
N THR A 114 11.93 25.38 -2.56
CA THR A 114 10.57 25.09 -2.08
C THR A 114 10.37 23.59 -2.15
N LEU A 115 10.10 23.00 -0.98
CA LEU A 115 9.91 21.59 -0.73
C LEU A 115 8.45 21.38 -0.35
N GLY A 116 7.72 20.69 -1.23
CA GLY A 116 6.39 20.19 -0.91
C GLY A 116 6.44 18.69 -0.65
N LYS A 117 5.30 18.15 -0.21
CA LYS A 117 5.09 16.73 0.04
C LYS A 117 5.64 15.81 -1.07
N ASP A 118 5.39 16.13 -2.33
CA ASP A 118 5.78 15.27 -3.46
C ASP A 118 7.30 15.12 -3.56
N LYS A 119 8.05 16.22 -3.43
CA LYS A 119 9.53 16.21 -3.45
C LYS A 119 10.13 15.53 -2.22
N LEU A 120 9.49 15.68 -1.07
CA LEU A 120 9.92 15.01 0.16
C LEU A 120 9.70 13.49 0.04
N LYS A 121 8.56 13.06 -0.54
CA LYS A 121 8.27 11.65 -0.81
C LYS A 121 9.19 11.03 -1.85
N GLU A 122 9.47 11.73 -2.95
CA GLU A 122 10.37 11.26 -4.00
C GLU A 122 11.77 10.94 -3.46
N LYS A 123 12.25 11.76 -2.51
CA LYS A 123 13.53 11.54 -1.84
C LYS A 123 13.50 10.50 -0.72
N GLY A 124 12.34 9.92 -0.40
CA GLY A 124 12.21 8.92 0.67
C GLY A 124 12.22 9.51 2.09
N ILE A 125 11.96 10.81 2.24
CA ILE A 125 11.93 11.47 3.56
C ILE A 125 10.70 10.98 4.33
N SER A 126 10.95 10.33 5.46
CA SER A 126 9.93 9.79 6.36
C SER A 126 9.61 10.75 7.52
N ASN A 127 8.55 10.46 8.28
CA ASN A 127 8.12 11.31 9.39
C ASN A 127 9.12 11.26 10.54
N SER A 128 9.98 12.28 10.65
CA SER A 128 10.96 12.37 11.74
C SER A 128 11.47 13.81 11.93
N VAL A 129 12.34 13.98 12.92
CA VAL A 129 13.05 15.23 13.18
C VAL A 129 14.34 15.25 12.36
N TYR A 130 14.49 16.30 11.55
CA TYR A 130 15.64 16.51 10.69
C TYR A 130 16.42 17.75 11.11
N LYS A 131 17.74 17.63 11.13
CA LYS A 131 18.67 18.76 11.24
C LYS A 131 18.87 19.37 9.85
N MET A 132 18.69 20.67 9.72
CA MET A 132 18.86 21.42 8.47
C MET A 132 20.18 22.17 8.46
N ASP A 133 21.03 21.82 7.50
CA ASP A 133 22.31 22.50 7.25
C ASP A 133 22.29 23.11 5.84
N LEU A 134 22.70 24.37 5.73
CA LEU A 134 22.90 25.05 4.46
C LEU A 134 24.35 24.89 4.03
N VAL A 135 24.58 24.24 2.89
CA VAL A 135 25.92 23.99 2.35
C VAL A 135 26.14 24.85 1.11
N LEU A 136 27.07 25.80 1.22
CA LEU A 136 27.36 26.79 0.20
C LEU A 136 28.83 26.70 -0.24
N GLY A 137 29.06 26.86 -1.54
CA GLY A 137 30.38 26.90 -2.15
C GLY A 137 30.38 27.72 -3.43
N SER A 138 31.51 28.37 -3.71
CA SER A 138 31.78 29.09 -4.95
C SER A 138 33.23 28.84 -5.36
N TYR A 139 33.55 28.95 -6.64
CA TYR A 139 34.94 28.89 -7.12
C TYR A 139 35.72 30.15 -6.79
N ASP A 140 35.02 31.28 -6.65
CA ASP A 140 35.62 32.58 -6.33
C ASP A 140 36.04 32.68 -4.86
N GLU A 141 35.51 31.78 -4.01
CA GLU A 141 35.68 31.79 -2.57
C GLU A 141 36.31 30.48 -2.10
N PRO A 142 37.56 30.50 -1.57
CA PRO A 142 38.27 29.27 -1.22
C PRO A 142 37.64 28.56 -0.01
N LYS A 143 36.89 29.27 0.84
CA LYS A 143 36.27 28.74 2.05
C LYS A 143 34.76 28.58 1.85
N GLY A 144 34.30 27.34 1.73
CA GLY A 144 32.89 27.00 1.76
C GLY A 144 32.24 27.28 3.11
N LEU A 145 30.92 27.49 3.12
CA LEU A 145 30.14 27.77 4.32
C LEU A 145 29.13 26.66 4.58
N VAL A 146 29.21 26.03 5.75
CA VAL A 146 28.21 25.10 6.27
C VAL A 146 27.51 25.75 7.45
N TYR A 147 26.25 26.15 7.27
CA TYR A 147 25.48 26.86 8.26
C TYR A 147 24.33 26.01 8.80
N ALA A 148 24.37 25.67 10.10
CA ALA A 148 23.30 24.93 10.76
C ALA A 148 22.11 25.86 11.07
N ILE A 149 21.04 25.74 10.27
CA ILE A 149 19.87 26.61 10.37
C ILE A 149 19.02 26.25 11.59
N GLY A 150 18.82 24.95 11.86
CA GLY A 150 18.00 24.47 12.98
C GLY A 150 17.52 23.01 12.83
N GLU A 151 16.63 22.59 13.72
CA GLU A 151 15.94 21.30 13.65
C GLU A 151 14.48 21.51 13.26
N ILE A 152 13.90 20.60 12.47
CA ILE A 152 12.50 20.67 12.05
C ILE A 152 11.84 19.30 12.08
N GLU A 153 10.62 19.24 12.60
CA GLU A 153 9.76 18.05 12.57
C GLU A 153 8.97 18.04 11.25
N LEU A 154 9.29 17.11 10.35
CA LEU A 154 8.60 16.96 9.06
C LEU A 154 7.54 15.85 9.15
N LYS A 155 6.29 16.18 8.84
CA LYS A 155 5.20 15.20 8.68
C LYS A 155 4.83 15.05 7.21
N VAL A 156 5.38 14.04 6.55
CA VAL A 156 5.14 13.70 5.14
C VAL A 156 4.01 12.65 5.03
N GLY A 157 2.89 12.87 5.72
CA GLY A 157 1.70 11.99 5.68
C GLY A 157 1.98 10.52 5.96
N THR A 158 1.06 9.62 5.57
CA THR A 158 1.31 8.17 5.57
C THR A 158 2.28 7.82 4.46
N ALA A 159 3.55 8.16 4.65
CA ALA A 159 4.58 7.27 4.16
C ALA A 159 4.30 5.93 4.87
N VAL A 160 3.91 4.90 4.10
CA VAL A 160 4.23 3.53 4.49
C VAL A 160 5.65 3.62 5.01
N PRO A 161 5.92 3.28 6.30
CA PRO A 161 7.27 3.40 6.84
C PRO A 161 8.15 2.79 5.79
N GLY A 162 8.98 3.63 5.16
CA GLY A 162 9.84 3.18 4.08
C GLY A 162 10.54 2.02 4.72
N ASP A 163 10.18 0.81 4.30
CA ASP A 163 10.81 -0.39 4.79
C ASP A 163 12.27 -0.04 4.61
N LYS A 164 13.00 -0.01 5.72
CA LYS A 164 14.44 -0.10 5.62
C LYS A 164 14.58 -1.41 4.88
N HIS A 165 14.67 -1.34 3.56
CA HIS A 165 15.12 -2.43 2.74
C HIS A 165 16.58 -2.55 3.18
N GLU A 166 16.78 -3.20 4.33
CA GLU A 166 17.98 -3.93 4.58
C GLU A 166 18.04 -4.87 3.39
N GLU A 167 18.77 -4.46 2.35
CA GLU A 167 18.93 -5.23 1.11
C GLU A 167 19.46 -6.65 1.42
N LEU A 168 20.00 -6.83 2.63
CA LEU A 168 20.59 -8.05 3.18
C LEU A 168 19.91 -8.54 4.48
N GLY A 169 18.69 -8.10 4.80
CA GLY A 169 17.94 -8.57 5.97
C GLY A 169 17.10 -9.83 5.69
N PRO A 170 16.82 -10.68 6.70
CA PRO A 170 15.87 -11.78 6.54
C PRO A 170 14.49 -11.21 6.22
N LYS A 171 13.89 -11.67 5.10
CA LYS A 171 12.54 -11.26 4.71
C LYS A 171 11.52 -11.81 5.71
N PRO A 172 10.43 -11.08 5.98
CA PRO A 172 9.35 -11.58 6.83
C PRO A 172 8.76 -12.87 6.24
N GLU A 173 8.41 -13.80 7.12
CA GLU A 173 7.79 -15.08 6.75
C GLU A 173 6.39 -14.84 6.16
N ILE A 174 6.09 -15.50 5.03
CA ILE A 174 4.79 -15.38 4.36
C ILE A 174 3.85 -16.45 4.93
N LEU A 175 2.84 -16.01 5.69
CA LEU A 175 1.79 -16.90 6.20
C LEU A 175 0.60 -16.93 5.22
N HIS A 176 0.33 -18.11 4.66
CA HIS A 176 -0.86 -18.30 3.82
C HIS A 176 -2.13 -18.23 4.67
N THR A 177 -2.95 -17.20 4.44
CA THR A 177 -4.26 -17.09 5.11
C THR A 177 -5.30 -17.87 4.33
N PHE A 178 -5.77 -18.97 4.90
CA PHE A 178 -6.88 -19.72 4.33
C PHE A 178 -8.19 -18.95 4.45
N SER A 179 -9.04 -19.09 3.44
CA SER A 179 -10.41 -18.60 3.50
C SER A 179 -11.13 -19.18 4.71
N LYS A 180 -11.87 -18.33 5.43
CA LYS A 180 -12.71 -18.80 6.53
C LYS A 180 -13.79 -19.73 5.98
N PRO A 181 -14.10 -20.84 6.66
CA PRO A 181 -15.21 -21.69 6.27
C PRO A 181 -16.51 -20.90 6.31
N GLU A 182 -17.40 -21.17 5.35
CA GLU A 182 -18.72 -20.56 5.32
C GLU A 182 -19.54 -20.97 6.55
N LYS A 183 -20.32 -20.02 7.07
CA LYS A 183 -21.16 -20.27 8.25
C LYS A 183 -22.34 -21.16 7.85
N MET A 184 -22.36 -22.38 8.39
CA MET A 184 -23.50 -23.30 8.22
C MET A 184 -24.71 -22.85 9.05
N VAL A 185 -25.92 -23.21 8.59
CA VAL A 185 -27.16 -22.99 9.34
C VAL A 185 -27.22 -23.86 10.59
N SER A 186 -28.02 -23.44 11.58
CA SER A 186 -28.23 -24.23 12.80
C SER A 186 -28.95 -25.55 12.49
N ALA A 187 -28.46 -26.65 13.06
CA ALA A 187 -29.01 -27.99 12.87
C ALA A 187 -30.49 -28.08 13.22
N TYR A 188 -30.94 -27.38 14.27
CA TYR A 188 -32.34 -27.37 14.70
C TYR A 188 -33.28 -26.85 13.62
N ILE A 189 -32.85 -25.83 12.86
CA ILE A 189 -33.64 -25.23 11.78
C ILE A 189 -33.72 -26.23 10.62
N SER A 190 -32.59 -26.82 10.24
CA SER A 190 -32.54 -27.83 9.18
C SER A 190 -33.47 -29.01 9.47
N ILE A 191 -33.41 -29.56 10.69
CA ILE A 191 -34.22 -30.72 11.11
C ILE A 191 -35.71 -30.36 11.14
N SER A 192 -36.06 -29.16 11.62
CA SER A 192 -37.46 -28.72 11.67
C SER A 192 -38.09 -28.65 10.28
N PHE A 193 -37.38 -28.09 9.30
CA PHE A 193 -37.84 -28.05 7.91
C PHE A 193 -37.93 -29.43 7.27
N SER A 194 -36.94 -30.31 7.52
CA SER A 194 -37.01 -31.70 7.04
C SER A 194 -38.19 -32.45 7.64
N ALA A 195 -38.49 -32.27 8.92
CA ALA A 195 -39.66 -32.85 9.57
C ALA A 195 -40.97 -32.33 8.96
N PHE A 196 -41.05 -31.02 8.68
CA PHE A 196 -42.21 -30.43 8.03
C PHE A 196 -42.48 -31.01 6.63
N LEU A 197 -41.43 -31.25 5.83
CA LEU A 197 -41.54 -31.92 4.53
C LEU A 197 -42.08 -33.35 4.66
N VAL A 198 -41.60 -34.11 5.65
CA VAL A 198 -42.11 -35.47 5.91
C VAL A 198 -43.58 -35.43 6.33
N VAL A 199 -43.97 -34.49 7.20
CA VAL A 199 -45.37 -34.30 7.60
C VAL A 199 -46.25 -33.95 6.41
N ALA A 200 -45.80 -33.04 5.53
CA ALA A 200 -46.53 -32.68 4.32
C ALA A 200 -46.70 -33.89 3.38
N PHE A 201 -45.66 -34.72 3.23
CA PHE A 201 -45.74 -35.94 2.43
C PHE A 201 -46.71 -36.97 3.02
N ILE A 202 -46.72 -37.17 4.34
CA ILE A 202 -47.70 -38.04 5.01
C ILE A 202 -49.12 -37.48 4.84
N GLY A 203 -49.30 -36.16 4.99
CA GLY A 203 -50.58 -35.49 4.76
C GLY A 203 -51.09 -35.73 3.34
N PHE A 204 -50.22 -35.65 2.34
CA PHE A 204 -50.55 -35.99 0.96
C PHE A 204 -51.04 -37.44 0.81
N LEU A 205 -50.39 -38.42 1.44
CA LEU A 205 -50.84 -39.83 1.43
C LEU A 205 -52.22 -40.02 2.11
N VAL A 206 -52.49 -39.30 3.20
CA VAL A 206 -53.79 -39.33 3.88
C VAL A 206 -54.89 -38.78 2.97
N VAL A 207 -54.62 -37.66 2.31
CA VAL A 207 -55.57 -37.06 1.35
C VAL A 207 -55.83 -38.01 0.18
N LEU A 208 -54.80 -38.61 -0.41
CA LEU A 208 -54.92 -39.66 -1.44
C LEU A 208 -55.84 -40.81 -1.00
N LYS A 209 -55.72 -41.27 0.24
CA LYS A 209 -56.61 -42.29 0.81
C LYS A 209 -58.05 -41.79 0.93
N SER A 210 -58.23 -40.53 1.34
CA SER A 210 -59.57 -39.92 1.46
C SER A 210 -60.27 -39.74 0.11
N PHE A 211 -59.53 -39.66 -1.00
CA PHE A 211 -60.09 -39.62 -2.36
C PHE A 211 -60.61 -40.99 -2.85
N GLY A 212 -60.56 -42.04 -2.03
CA GLY A 212 -61.11 -43.35 -2.38
C GLY A 212 -60.27 -44.11 -3.40
N LEU A 213 -58.94 -43.90 -3.40
CA LEU A 213 -58.01 -44.73 -4.17
C LEU A 213 -58.03 -46.15 -3.60
N ASP A 214 -58.84 -47.01 -4.21
CA ASP A 214 -58.90 -48.42 -3.86
C ASP A 214 -57.66 -49.16 -4.38
N PHE A 215 -56.84 -49.66 -3.45
CA PHE A 215 -55.74 -50.59 -3.77
C PHE A 215 -56.24 -51.96 -4.28
N SER A 216 -57.54 -52.13 -4.48
CA SER A 216 -58.16 -53.34 -5.08
C SER A 216 -57.68 -53.58 -6.51
N LEU A 217 -57.25 -52.54 -7.22
CA LEU A 217 -56.57 -52.63 -8.53
C LEU A 217 -55.27 -53.44 -8.48
N LEU A 218 -54.56 -53.40 -7.35
CA LEU A 218 -53.31 -54.12 -7.13
C LEU A 218 -53.57 -55.62 -6.92
N SER A 219 -54.69 -55.99 -6.31
CA SER A 219 -55.09 -57.41 -6.13
C SER A 219 -55.56 -58.09 -7.43
N LYS A 220 -55.95 -57.31 -8.46
CA LYS A 220 -56.34 -57.81 -9.79
C LYS A 220 -55.18 -57.79 -10.80
N SER A 221 -53.97 -57.43 -10.38
CA SER A 221 -52.79 -57.32 -11.23
C SER A 221 -52.26 -58.69 -11.68
N SER A 222 -51.86 -58.78 -12.95
CA SER A 222 -51.19 -59.96 -13.53
C SER A 222 -49.77 -60.12 -12.99
N ALA A 223 -49.20 -61.32 -13.06
CA ALA A 223 -47.80 -61.58 -12.71
C ALA A 223 -46.81 -60.65 -13.46
N SER A 224 -47.12 -60.26 -14.71
CA SER A 224 -46.33 -59.30 -15.49
C SER A 224 -46.33 -57.89 -14.90
N ASP A 225 -47.44 -57.46 -14.30
CA ASP A 225 -47.57 -56.12 -13.69
C ASP A 225 -46.68 -56.03 -12.44
N TYR A 226 -46.64 -57.07 -11.63
CA TYR A 226 -45.76 -57.13 -10.45
C TYR A 226 -44.29 -57.07 -10.82
N ILE A 227 -43.88 -57.80 -11.87
CA ILE A 227 -42.50 -57.76 -12.37
C ILE A 227 -42.17 -56.35 -12.91
N PHE A 228 -43.11 -55.70 -13.59
CA PHE A 228 -42.94 -54.34 -14.06
C PHE A 228 -42.81 -53.32 -12.90
N TYR A 229 -43.63 -53.42 -11.86
CA TYR A 229 -43.50 -52.58 -10.66
C TYR A 229 -42.20 -52.82 -9.90
N LEU A 230 -41.75 -54.08 -9.82
CA LEU A 230 -40.45 -54.43 -9.24
C LEU A 230 -39.30 -53.78 -10.04
N CYS A 231 -39.38 -53.76 -11.37
CA CYS A 231 -38.39 -53.10 -12.21
C CYS A 231 -38.36 -51.58 -11.97
N ILE A 232 -39.52 -50.93 -11.86
CA ILE A 232 -39.62 -49.50 -11.52
C ILE A 232 -39.02 -49.23 -10.14
N LEU A 233 -39.35 -50.06 -9.14
CA LEU A 233 -38.78 -49.95 -7.79
C LEU A 233 -37.25 -50.15 -7.81
N SER A 234 -36.77 -51.07 -8.64
CA SER A 234 -35.34 -51.35 -8.81
C SER A 234 -34.62 -50.15 -9.45
N TYR A 235 -35.24 -49.45 -10.41
CA TYR A 235 -34.70 -48.18 -10.92
C TYR A 235 -34.57 -47.12 -9.82
N ALA A 236 -35.59 -46.96 -8.98
CA ALA A 236 -35.52 -46.04 -7.84
C ALA A 236 -34.38 -46.43 -6.88
N GLY A 237 -34.18 -47.73 -6.63
CA GLY A 237 -33.06 -48.25 -5.84
C GLY A 237 -31.69 -47.97 -6.44
N VAL A 238 -31.54 -48.12 -7.76
CA VAL A 238 -30.28 -47.81 -8.48
C VAL A 238 -29.98 -46.30 -8.43
N ILE A 239 -31.00 -45.44 -8.60
CA ILE A 239 -30.86 -43.98 -8.48
C ILE A 239 -30.48 -43.59 -7.05
N PHE A 240 -31.12 -44.17 -6.04
CA PHE A 240 -30.78 -43.93 -4.64
C PHE A 240 -29.33 -44.37 -4.33
N SER A 241 -28.91 -45.53 -4.85
CA SER A 241 -27.55 -46.01 -4.65
C SER A 241 -26.50 -45.13 -5.34
N TYR A 242 -26.83 -44.56 -6.50
CA TYR A 242 -26.01 -43.53 -7.14
C TYR A 242 -25.89 -42.28 -6.26
N TRP A 243 -26.99 -41.82 -5.66
CA TRP A 243 -26.99 -40.68 -4.74
C TRP A 243 -26.11 -40.91 -3.49
N VAL A 244 -26.10 -42.14 -2.96
CA VAL A 244 -25.27 -42.50 -1.79
C VAL A 244 -23.78 -42.62 -2.15
N GLY A 245 -23.42 -43.02 -3.38
CA GLY A 245 -22.02 -42.98 -3.83
C GLY A 245 -21.57 -43.95 -4.91
N ILE A 246 -22.47 -44.69 -5.59
CA ILE A 246 -22.07 -45.51 -6.74
C ILE A 246 -21.57 -44.59 -7.88
N LYS A 247 -20.50 -45.00 -8.58
CA LYS A 247 -19.96 -44.27 -9.73
C LYS A 247 -20.93 -44.28 -10.91
N LEU A 248 -20.84 -43.27 -11.78
CA LEU A 248 -21.74 -43.09 -12.93
C LEU A 248 -21.80 -44.31 -13.88
N PHE A 249 -20.66 -44.89 -14.24
CA PHE A 249 -20.61 -45.99 -15.21
C PHE A 249 -21.29 -47.29 -14.73
N PRO A 250 -21.04 -47.79 -13.50
CA PRO A 250 -21.83 -48.88 -12.93
C PRO A 250 -23.34 -48.59 -12.88
N THR A 251 -23.74 -47.37 -12.53
CA THR A 251 -25.15 -46.97 -12.50
C THR A 251 -25.78 -47.08 -13.90
N LEU A 252 -25.12 -46.53 -14.92
CA LEU A 252 -25.57 -46.63 -16.31
C LEU A 252 -25.67 -48.07 -16.79
N PHE A 253 -24.68 -48.90 -16.46
CA PHE A 253 -24.69 -50.32 -16.82
C PHE A 253 -25.84 -51.08 -16.14
N ASN A 254 -26.07 -50.84 -14.84
CA ASN A 254 -27.17 -51.45 -14.10
C ASN A 254 -28.54 -50.98 -14.64
N MET A 255 -28.67 -49.70 -15.00
CA MET A 255 -29.88 -49.17 -15.63
C MET A 255 -30.13 -49.76 -17.01
N LEU A 256 -29.07 -49.96 -17.81
CA LEU A 256 -29.15 -50.61 -19.12
C LEU A 256 -29.56 -52.08 -18.97
N LEU A 257 -29.00 -52.79 -18.00
CA LEU A 257 -29.36 -54.17 -17.69
C LEU A 257 -30.83 -54.28 -17.28
N LEU A 258 -31.33 -53.35 -16.46
CA LEU A 258 -32.74 -53.25 -16.08
C LEU A 258 -33.66 -52.82 -17.23
N ALA A 259 -33.14 -52.20 -18.29
CA ALA A 259 -33.96 -51.68 -19.38
C ALA A 259 -34.65 -52.81 -20.17
N VAL A 260 -33.94 -53.92 -20.37
CA VAL A 260 -34.46 -55.08 -21.11
C VAL A 260 -35.71 -55.68 -20.45
N PRO A 261 -35.70 -56.12 -19.18
CA PRO A 261 -36.89 -56.64 -18.53
C PRO A 261 -37.98 -55.57 -18.41
N THR A 262 -37.62 -54.31 -18.13
CA THR A 262 -38.61 -53.23 -17.99
C THR A 262 -39.40 -52.98 -19.28
N LEU A 263 -38.73 -52.95 -20.43
CA LEU A 263 -39.39 -52.75 -21.72
C LEU A 263 -40.27 -53.95 -22.11
N VAL A 264 -39.81 -55.18 -21.86
CA VAL A 264 -40.57 -56.39 -22.18
C VAL A 264 -41.82 -56.50 -21.30
N PHE A 265 -41.66 -56.46 -19.98
CA PHE A 265 -42.79 -56.62 -19.05
C PHE A 265 -43.70 -55.39 -19.03
N GLY A 266 -43.16 -54.20 -19.27
CA GLY A 266 -43.97 -52.99 -19.43
C GLY A 266 -44.87 -53.05 -20.67
N ASN A 267 -44.36 -53.51 -21.81
CA ASN A 267 -45.16 -53.68 -23.02
C ASN A 267 -46.28 -54.72 -22.83
N ILE A 268 -45.97 -55.85 -22.16
CA ILE A 268 -46.96 -56.88 -21.84
C ILE A 268 -48.04 -56.35 -20.88
N SER A 269 -47.63 -55.66 -19.81
CA SER A 269 -48.53 -55.09 -18.80
C SER A 269 -49.49 -54.03 -19.39
N LEU A 270 -48.97 -53.14 -20.24
CA LEU A 270 -49.77 -52.10 -20.89
C LEU A 270 -50.72 -52.68 -21.95
N LYS A 271 -50.28 -53.67 -22.73
CA LYS A 271 -51.14 -54.34 -23.72
C LYS A 271 -52.24 -55.18 -23.09
N ALA A 272 -52.00 -55.77 -21.92
CA ALA A 272 -53.00 -56.57 -21.22
C ALA A 272 -54.18 -55.74 -20.66
N LYS A 273 -54.07 -54.40 -20.65
CA LYS A 273 -55.09 -53.48 -20.13
C LYS A 273 -55.83 -52.68 -21.23
N ASN A 274 -55.52 -52.93 -22.50
CA ASN A 274 -56.26 -52.46 -23.69
C ASN A 274 -57.20 -53.57 -24.17
#